data_AF-A0A4Q7QTY1-F1
#
_entry.id   AF-A0A4Q7QTY1-F1
#
_cell.length_a   1.000
_cell.length_b   1.000
_cell.length_c   1.000
_cell.angle_alpha   90.00
_cell.angle_beta   90.00
_cell.angle_gamma   90.00
#
_symmetry.space_group_name_H-M   'P 1'
#
loop_
_entity.id
_entity.type
_entity.pdbx_description
1 polymer ?
#
loop_
_entity_poly.entity_id
_entity_poly.type
_entity_poly.pdbx_seq_one_letter_code
_entity_poly.pdbx_strand_id
1 'polypeptide(L)'
;MSIFLLTFIAFLVTAFVSEKVLRRKYNIQKNKYKHVNSFHKWGEFLIIAVFIISGIEWVFNDNAHPMLQYVFPISLTFLWVYRTLMEWKFNRESKEYIISLSGLVCMTVFVPAIIFLNIYVK
;
A
#
# COMPACT_ATOMS: atom_id res chain seq x y z
N MET A 1 17.63 -15.15 4.97
CA MET A 1 16.48 -15.01 5.89
C MET A 1 16.55 -13.73 6.75
N SER A 2 17.69 -13.41 7.37
CA SER A 2 17.83 -12.30 8.34
C SER A 2 17.62 -10.89 7.75
N ILE A 3 18.10 -10.64 6.53
CA ILE A 3 18.03 -9.30 5.89
C ILE A 3 16.59 -8.93 5.50
N PHE A 4 15.82 -9.88 4.97
CA PHE A 4 14.41 -9.66 4.64
C PHE A 4 13.59 -9.26 5.88
N LEU A 5 13.78 -9.98 6.99
CA LEU A 5 13.14 -9.67 8.27
C LEU A 5 13.55 -8.29 8.79
N LEU A 6 14.84 -7.94 8.72
CA LEU A 6 15.32 -6.62 9.12
C LEU A 6 14.69 -5.50 8.28
N THR A 7 14.63 -5.65 6.95
CA THR A 7 14.01 -4.66 6.06
C THR A 7 12.51 -4.52 6.34
N PHE A 8 11.82 -5.63 6.60
CA PHE A 8 10.39 -5.62 6.95
C PHE A 8 10.13 -4.95 8.31
N ILE A 9 10.95 -5.21 9.32
CA ILE A 9 10.85 -4.54 10.62
C ILE A 9 11.13 -3.04 10.45
N ALA A 10 12.16 -2.66 9.69
CA ALA A 10 12.47 -1.26 9.41
C ALA A 10 11.31 -0.54 8.71
N PHE A 11 10.64 -1.21 7.77
CA PHE A 11 9.42 -0.72 7.12
C PHE A 11 8.32 -0.44 8.14
N LEU A 12 7.99 -1.42 9.01
CA LEU A 12 6.94 -1.27 10.01
C LEU A 12 7.23 -0.12 10.98
N VAL A 13 8.47 -0.02 11.45
CA VAL A 13 8.90 1.07 12.34
C VAL A 13 8.77 2.42 11.63
N THR A 14 9.24 2.51 10.39
CA THR A 14 9.17 3.75 9.59
C THR A 14 7.73 4.19 9.37
N ALA A 15 6.84 3.27 8.99
CA ALA A 15 5.42 3.55 8.79
C ALA A 15 4.73 3.99 10.09
N PHE A 16 5.03 3.33 11.22
CA PHE A 16 4.46 3.67 12.52
C PHE A 16 4.93 5.05 13.02
N VAL A 17 6.23 5.32 12.90
CA VAL A 17 6.82 6.60 13.30
C VAL A 17 6.30 7.72 12.41
N SER A 18 6.27 7.52 11.09
CA SER A 18 5.79 8.53 10.14
C SER A 18 4.34 8.89 10.41
N GLU A 19 3.45 7.91 10.62
CA GLU A 19 2.05 8.15 10.99
C GLU A 19 1.96 9.00 12.26
N LYS A 20 2.68 8.61 13.33
CA LYS A 20 2.64 9.33 14.61
C LYS A 20 3.14 10.78 14.48
N VAL A 21 4.22 10.99 13.73
CA VAL A 21 4.81 12.31 13.46
C VAL A 21 3.84 13.16 12.64
N LEU A 22 3.29 12.63 11.55
CA LEU A 22 2.36 13.34 10.68
C LEU A 22 1.07 13.71 11.40
N ARG A 23 0.50 12.77 12.17
CA ARG A 23 -0.71 13.05 12.96
C ARG A 23 -0.51 14.19 13.94
N ARG A 24 0.62 14.21 14.67
CA ARG A 24 0.97 15.32 15.58
C ARG A 24 1.21 16.62 14.83
N LYS A 25 2.00 16.58 13.75
CA LYS A 25 2.39 17.77 12.98
C LYS A 25 1.20 18.47 12.32
N TYR A 26 0.24 17.70 11.81
CA TYR A 26 -0.90 18.24 11.06
C TYR A 26 -2.21 18.26 11.86
N ASN A 27 -2.15 17.90 13.15
CA ASN A 27 -3.29 17.78 14.07
C ASN A 27 -4.43 16.90 13.51
N ILE A 28 -4.05 15.74 12.98
CA ILE A 28 -4.97 14.78 12.33
C ILE A 28 -5.58 13.92 13.42
N GLN A 29 -6.89 14.07 13.64
CA GLN A 29 -7.62 13.17 14.54
C GLN A 29 -7.65 11.78 13.95
N LYS A 30 -7.37 10.76 14.78
CA LYS A 30 -7.43 9.37 14.34
C LYS A 30 -8.88 9.00 14.09
N ASN A 31 -9.26 8.94 12.82
CA ASN A 31 -10.59 8.48 12.47
C ASN A 31 -10.61 6.95 12.42
N LYS A 32 -11.68 6.30 12.87
CA LYS A 32 -11.86 4.87 12.55
C LYS A 32 -11.93 4.80 11.03
N TYR A 33 -11.09 3.98 10.41
CA TYR A 33 -11.03 3.84 8.95
C TYR A 33 -12.45 3.72 8.39
N LYS A 34 -12.86 4.69 7.58
CA LYS A 34 -14.20 4.77 7.01
C LYS A 34 -14.08 5.27 5.59
N HIS A 35 -14.61 4.49 4.65
CA HIS A 35 -14.69 4.93 3.27
C HIS A 35 -15.47 6.25 3.18
N VAL A 36 -14.95 7.19 2.40
CA VAL A 36 -15.55 8.53 2.23
C VAL A 36 -16.92 8.48 1.55
N ASN A 37 -17.18 7.47 0.72
CA ASN A 37 -18.47 7.21 0.08
C ASN A 37 -18.57 5.74 -0.38
N SER A 38 -19.73 5.36 -0.94
CA SER A 38 -19.95 4.02 -1.51
C SER A 38 -19.05 3.71 -2.69
N PHE A 39 -18.70 4.73 -3.51
CA PHE A 39 -17.79 4.57 -4.64
C PHE A 39 -16.38 4.18 -4.18
N HIS A 40 -15.86 4.81 -3.13
CA HIS A 40 -14.57 4.47 -2.50
C HIS A 40 -14.57 3.01 -2.06
N LYS A 41 -15.64 2.58 -1.38
CA LYS A 41 -15.78 1.19 -0.92
C LYS A 41 -15.73 0.19 -2.08
N TRP A 42 -16.54 0.41 -3.12
CA TRP A 42 -16.59 -0.48 -4.28
C TRP A 42 -15.29 -0.46 -5.09
N GLY A 43 -14.65 0.70 -5.25
CA GLY A 43 -13.38 0.83 -5.93
C GLY A 43 -12.26 0.07 -5.21
N GLU A 44 -12.12 0.23 -3.89
CA GLU A 44 -11.14 -0.55 -3.12
C GLU A 44 -11.42 -2.05 -3.20
N PHE A 45 -12.70 -2.45 -3.11
CA PHE A 45 -13.08 -3.85 -3.24
C PHE A 45 -12.65 -4.44 -4.59
N LEU A 46 -12.91 -3.74 -5.70
CA LEU A 46 -12.50 -4.19 -7.04
C LEU A 46 -10.98 -4.28 -7.18
N ILE A 47 -10.23 -3.30 -6.68
CA ILE A 47 -8.76 -3.32 -6.74
C ILE A 47 -8.21 -4.49 -5.92
N ILE A 48 -8.76 -4.73 -4.73
CA ILE A 48 -8.35 -5.85 -3.87
C ILE A 48 -8.71 -7.19 -4.53
N ALA A 49 -9.86 -7.30 -5.19
CA ALA A 49 -10.25 -8.51 -5.91
C ALA A 49 -9.25 -8.83 -7.04
N VAL A 50 -8.86 -7.83 -7.84
CA VAL A 50 -7.83 -7.99 -8.88
C VAL A 50 -6.49 -8.41 -8.28
N PHE A 51 -6.08 -7.79 -7.17
CA PHE A 51 -4.85 -8.16 -6.45
C PHE A 51 -4.87 -9.63 -5.99
N ILE A 52 -5.97 -10.10 -5.39
CA ILE A 52 -6.10 -11.49 -4.92
C ILE A 52 -6.12 -12.47 -6.09
N ILE A 53 -6.94 -12.23 -7.12
CA ILE A 53 -7.06 -13.13 -8.27
C ILE A 53 -5.72 -13.25 -9.01
N SER A 54 -5.05 -12.13 -9.27
CA SER A 54 -3.73 -12.14 -9.92
C SER A 54 -2.66 -12.83 -9.07
N GLY A 55 -2.71 -12.67 -7.75
CA GLY A 55 -1.82 -13.37 -6.82
C GLY A 55 -2.05 -14.88 -6.80
N ILE A 56 -3.31 -15.33 -6.78
CA ILE A 56 -3.65 -16.76 -6.82
C ILE A 56 -3.15 -17.38 -8.13
N GLU A 57 -3.45 -16.77 -9.27
CA GLU A 57 -2.97 -17.24 -10.57
C GLU A 57 -1.44 -17.30 -10.59
N TRP A 58 -0.75 -16.25 -10.14
CA TRP A 58 0.71 -16.23 -10.15
C TRP A 58 1.36 -17.31 -9.26
N VAL A 59 0.75 -17.64 -8.12
CA VAL A 59 1.32 -18.59 -7.15
C VAL A 59 0.98 -20.05 -7.50
N PHE A 60 -0.21 -20.32 -8.02
CA PHE A 60 -0.74 -21.69 -8.16
C PHE A 60 -0.83 -22.19 -9.61
N ASN A 61 -0.61 -21.33 -10.61
CA ASN A 61 -0.67 -21.71 -12.02
C ASN A 61 0.74 -21.60 -12.64
N ASP A 62 1.39 -22.74 -12.88
CA ASP A 62 2.73 -22.79 -13.49
C ASP A 62 2.77 -22.24 -14.93
N ASN A 63 1.61 -22.18 -15.59
CA ASN A 63 1.45 -21.59 -16.93
C ASN A 63 0.92 -20.15 -16.87
N ALA A 64 0.95 -19.51 -15.70
CA ALA A 64 0.54 -18.12 -15.51
C ALA A 64 1.29 -17.18 -16.46
N HIS A 65 0.56 -16.19 -16.99
CA HIS A 65 1.17 -15.20 -17.86
C HIS A 65 2.27 -14.42 -17.11
N PRO A 66 3.50 -14.29 -17.63
CA PRO A 66 4.64 -13.70 -16.92
C PRO A 66 4.44 -12.23 -16.52
N MET A 67 3.43 -11.55 -17.08
CA MET A 67 3.06 -10.20 -16.67
C MET A 67 2.42 -10.14 -15.27
N LEU A 68 1.84 -11.25 -14.77
CA LEU A 68 1.14 -11.28 -13.47
C LEU A 68 2.06 -10.93 -12.28
N GLN A 69 3.35 -11.22 -12.39
CA GLN A 69 4.35 -10.82 -11.38
C GLN A 69 4.44 -9.29 -11.19
N TYR A 70 4.08 -8.50 -12.21
CA TYR A 70 4.02 -7.03 -12.14
C TYR A 70 2.64 -6.53 -11.74
N VAL A 71 1.57 -7.26 -12.07
CA VAL A 71 0.19 -6.89 -11.69
C VAL A 71 0.04 -6.84 -10.17
N PHE A 72 0.71 -7.75 -9.45
CA PHE A 72 0.69 -7.80 -7.98
C PHE A 72 1.20 -6.50 -7.30
N PRO A 73 2.45 -6.03 -7.52
CA PRO A 73 2.92 -4.78 -6.92
C PRO A 73 2.21 -3.53 -7.48
N ILE A 74 1.79 -3.54 -8.75
CA ILE A 74 1.08 -2.42 -9.37
C ILE A 74 -0.30 -2.23 -8.76
N SER A 75 -1.07 -3.29 -8.58
CA SER A 75 -2.42 -3.21 -7.99
C SER A 75 -2.37 -2.73 -6.54
N LEU A 76 -1.35 -3.14 -5.77
CA LEU A 76 -1.12 -2.62 -4.42
C LEU A 76 -0.79 -1.13 -4.43
N THR A 77 0.09 -0.68 -5.32
CA THR A 77 0.41 0.75 -5.47
C THR A 77 -0.82 1.55 -5.89
N PHE A 78 -1.59 1.03 -6.84
CA PHE A 78 -2.82 1.66 -7.33
C PHE A 78 -3.87 1.79 -6.22
N LEU A 79 -3.99 0.82 -5.32
CA LEU A 79 -4.87 0.88 -4.15
C LEU A 79 -4.53 2.10 -3.27
N TRP A 80 -3.25 2.30 -2.95
CA TRP A 80 -2.80 3.43 -2.13
C TRP A 80 -2.99 4.78 -2.81
N VAL A 81 -2.76 4.85 -4.14
CA VAL A 81 -3.06 6.04 -4.94
C VAL A 81 -4.56 6.33 -4.89
N TYR A 82 -5.39 5.32 -5.14
CA TYR A 82 -6.84 5.46 -5.14
C TYR A 82 -7.37 5.97 -3.79
N ARG A 83 -6.94 5.35 -2.67
CA ARG A 83 -7.31 5.79 -1.32
C ARG A 83 -6.93 7.25 -1.07
N THR A 84 -5.70 7.62 -1.42
CA THR A 84 -5.20 8.99 -1.27
C THR A 84 -6.04 9.99 -2.07
N LEU A 85 -6.36 9.67 -3.33
CA LEU A 85 -7.18 10.53 -4.18
C LEU A 85 -8.61 10.66 -3.67
N MET A 86 -9.21 9.56 -3.21
CA MET A 86 -10.57 9.57 -2.66
C MET A 86 -10.64 10.40 -1.38
N GLU A 87 -9.70 10.23 -0.46
CA GLU A 87 -9.65 11.01 0.78
C GLU A 87 -9.36 12.49 0.51
N TRP A 88 -8.45 12.79 -0.41
CA TRP A 88 -8.11 14.17 -0.76
C TRP A 88 -9.28 14.90 -1.44
N LYS A 89 -9.99 14.22 -2.34
CA LYS A 89 -11.09 14.82 -3.10
C LYS A 89 -12.38 14.95 -2.29
N PHE A 90 -12.71 13.95 -1.47
CA PHE A 90 -14.03 13.87 -0.81
C PHE A 90 -13.99 14.11 0.71
N ASN A 91 -12.82 14.06 1.36
CA ASN A 91 -12.70 14.29 2.81
C ASN A 91 -11.43 15.05 3.18
N ARG A 92 -11.15 16.14 2.46
CA ARG A 92 -9.92 16.92 2.60
C ARG A 92 -9.71 17.51 4.00
N GLU A 93 -10.81 17.89 4.67
CA GLU A 93 -10.79 18.49 6.01
C GLU A 93 -10.21 17.56 7.06
N SER A 94 -10.47 16.26 6.95
CA SER A 94 -9.91 15.25 7.86
C SER A 94 -8.39 15.13 7.75
N LYS A 95 -7.80 15.52 6.61
CA LYS A 95 -6.38 15.36 6.27
C LYS A 95 -5.87 13.90 6.33
N GLU A 96 -6.73 12.90 6.42
CA GLU A 96 -6.32 11.48 6.40
C GLU A 96 -5.59 11.12 5.09
N TYR A 97 -5.86 11.84 3.99
CA TYR A 97 -5.10 11.69 2.75
C TYR A 97 -3.59 11.90 2.91
N ILE A 98 -3.14 12.67 3.91
CA ILE A 98 -1.70 12.85 4.22
C ILE A 98 -1.13 11.53 4.76
N ILE A 99 -1.89 10.82 5.58
CA ILE A 99 -1.51 9.51 6.11
C ILE A 99 -1.52 8.47 4.98
N SER A 100 -2.57 8.43 4.17
CA SER A 100 -2.64 7.54 3.00
C SER A 100 -1.52 7.81 1.99
N LEU A 101 -1.19 9.08 1.75
CA LEU A 101 -0.05 9.47 0.90
C LEU A 101 1.29 9.02 1.51
N SER A 102 1.47 9.13 2.82
CA SER A 102 2.68 8.65 3.49
C SER A 102 2.82 7.13 3.37
N GLY A 103 1.71 6.40 3.45
CA GLY A 103 1.66 4.95 3.19
C GLY A 103 2.03 4.63 1.76
N LEU A 104 1.50 5.37 0.78
CA LEU A 104 1.88 5.24 -0.63
C LEU A 104 3.38 5.40 -0.82
N VAL A 105 3.98 6.46 -0.27
CA VAL A 105 5.44 6.72 -0.37
C VAL A 105 6.24 5.60 0.28
N CYS A 106 5.81 5.09 1.43
CA CYS A 106 6.48 3.96 2.07
C CYS A 106 6.42 2.71 1.18
N MET A 107 5.26 2.40 0.59
CA MET A 107 5.11 1.23 -0.27
C MET A 107 5.95 1.33 -1.54
N THR A 108 5.97 2.50 -2.21
CA THR A 108 6.72 2.69 -3.46
C THR A 108 8.24 2.64 -3.26
N VAL A 109 8.73 2.92 -2.05
CA VAL A 109 10.17 2.81 -1.72
C VAL A 109 10.53 1.39 -1.26
N PHE A 110 9.76 0.83 -0.32
CA PHE A 110 10.13 -0.42 0.33
C PHE A 110 9.86 -1.67 -0.53
N VAL A 111 8.80 -1.68 -1.35
CA VAL A 111 8.50 -2.85 -2.20
C VAL A 111 9.64 -3.09 -3.22
N PRO A 112 10.09 -2.09 -3.99
CA PRO A 112 11.25 -2.28 -4.88
C PRO A 112 12.54 -2.59 -4.12
N ALA A 113 12.77 -1.97 -2.96
CA ALA A 113 13.97 -2.24 -2.15
C ALA A 113 14.02 -3.69 -1.68
N ILE A 114 12.89 -4.27 -1.26
CA ILE A 114 12.80 -5.69 -0.85
C ILE A 114 13.07 -6.61 -2.04
N ILE A 115 12.48 -6.33 -3.21
CA ILE A 115 12.70 -7.12 -4.42
C ILE A 115 14.18 -7.05 -4.84
N PHE A 116 14.77 -5.86 -4.87
CA PHE A 116 16.17 -5.65 -5.19
C PHE A 116 17.09 -6.42 -4.23
N LEU A 117 16.91 -6.25 -2.93
CA LEU A 117 17.72 -6.97 -1.93
C LEU A 117 17.58 -8.49 -2.04
N ASN A 118 16.40 -9.01 -2.36
CA ASN A 118 16.18 -10.45 -2.55
C ASN A 118 16.96 -10.99 -3.77
N ILE A 119 17.01 -10.23 -4.87
CA ILE A 119 17.72 -10.63 -6.09
C ILE A 119 19.25 -10.64 -5.87
N TYR A 120 19.79 -9.61 -5.22
CA TYR A 120 21.24 -9.39 -5.13
C TYR A 120 21.91 -10.07 -3.93
N VAL A 121 21.17 -10.36 -2.86
CA VAL A 121 21.70 -10.96 -1.63
C VAL A 121 21.32 -12.44 -1.50
N LYS A 122 21.45 -13.18 -2.61
CA LYS A 122 21.23 -14.63 -2.65
C LYS A 122 22.20 -15.38 -1.72
#